data_AF-A0A1B3LPV4-F1
#
_entry.id   AF-A0A1B3LPV4-F1
#
_cell.length_a   1.000
_cell.length_b   1.000
_cell.length_c   1.000
_cell.angle_alpha   90.00
_cell.angle_beta   90.00
_cell.angle_gamma   90.00
#
_symmetry.space_group_name_H-M   'P 1'
#
loop_
_entity.id
_entity.type
_entity.pdbx_description
1 polymer ?
#
loop_
_entity_poly.entity_id
_entity_poly.type
_entity_poly.pdbx_seq_one_letter_code
_entity_poly.pdbx_strand_id
1 'polypeptide(L)'
;MRIPTALFLLMCCPVIAFAQLRAIPPDAIKAKMQPPQDGLVEMGKHVFRLAPGAHIRSTDNRIMLPVMITSEQVVRYKLDANGDLYRVWILSPDEIDLPAPKQ
;
A
#
# COMPACT_ATOMS: atom_id res chain seq x y z
N MET A 1 48.06 -5.39 -41.43
CA MET A 1 47.59 -6.70 -40.94
C MET A 1 47.13 -6.52 -39.49
N ARG A 2 45.82 -6.69 -39.26
CA ARG A 2 45.14 -7.08 -38.00
C ARG A 2 45.07 -6.08 -36.82
N ILE A 3 43.86 -5.52 -36.67
CA ILE A 3 43.28 -4.91 -35.47
C ILE A 3 43.14 -5.99 -34.39
N PRO A 4 43.55 -5.79 -33.12
CA PRO A 4 42.99 -6.57 -32.03
C PRO A 4 41.85 -5.77 -31.40
N THR A 5 40.65 -6.07 -31.88
CA THR A 5 39.38 -5.67 -31.28
C THR A 5 39.22 -6.46 -29.97
N ALA A 6 39.83 -6.00 -28.89
CA ALA A 6 39.65 -6.59 -27.56
C ALA A 6 38.43 -5.97 -26.87
N LEU A 7 37.27 -6.42 -27.36
CA LEU A 7 36.00 -6.64 -26.68
C LEU A 7 35.88 -6.05 -25.26
N PHE A 8 35.24 -4.88 -25.19
CA PHE A 8 34.70 -4.29 -23.97
C PHE A 8 33.50 -5.15 -23.51
N LEU A 9 33.76 -6.19 -22.71
CA LEU A 9 32.70 -7.00 -22.11
C LEU A 9 32.14 -6.25 -20.90
N LEU A 10 31.21 -5.33 -21.16
CA LEU A 10 30.42 -4.65 -20.14
C LEU A 10 29.54 -5.69 -19.43
N MET A 11 29.99 -6.14 -18.27
CA MET A 11 29.30 -7.07 -17.37
C MET A 11 28.03 -6.39 -16.84
N CYS A 12 26.90 -6.65 -17.49
CA CYS A 12 25.59 -6.19 -17.07
C CYS A 12 25.11 -7.06 -15.89
N CYS A 13 25.35 -6.59 -14.66
CA CYS A 13 24.82 -7.26 -13.47
C CYS A 13 23.32 -6.91 -13.36
N PRO A 14 22.40 -7.89 -13.40
CA PRO A 14 20.99 -7.60 -13.23
C PRO A 14 20.75 -7.19 -11.77
N VAL A 15 20.30 -5.95 -11.55
CA VAL A 15 19.83 -5.50 -10.24
C VAL A 15 18.53 -6.24 -9.94
N ILE A 16 18.57 -7.24 -9.07
CA ILE A 16 17.38 -7.89 -8.54
C ILE A 16 16.75 -6.91 -7.55
N ALA A 17 15.65 -6.26 -7.94
CA ALA A 17 14.88 -5.42 -7.04
C ALA A 17 14.06 -6.32 -6.10
N PHE A 18 14.47 -6.43 -4.84
CA PHE A 18 13.65 -7.02 -3.78
C PHE A 18 12.50 -6.05 -3.45
N ALA A 19 11.27 -6.57 -3.39
CA ALA A 19 10.12 -5.81 -2.91
C ALA A 19 10.32 -5.48 -1.42
N GLN A 20 10.76 -4.26 -1.12
CA GLN A 20 10.98 -3.81 0.24
C GLN A 20 9.63 -3.64 0.94
N LEU A 21 9.43 -4.32 2.08
CA LEU A 21 8.27 -4.07 2.93
C LEU A 21 8.31 -2.61 3.39
N ARG A 22 7.26 -1.86 3.07
CA ARG A 22 7.13 -0.46 3.49
C ARG A 22 6.85 -0.39 5.00
N ALA A 23 7.24 0.73 5.60
CA ALA A 23 6.87 1.03 6.97
C ALA A 23 5.39 1.44 7.05
N ILE A 24 4.55 0.61 7.68
CA ILE A 24 3.20 0.98 8.10
C ILE A 24 3.25 1.34 9.59
N PRO A 25 2.73 2.51 10.00
CA PRO A 25 2.72 2.94 11.40
C PRO A 25 2.14 1.87 12.31
N PRO A 26 2.74 1.66 13.50
CA PRO A 26 2.34 0.57 14.35
C PRO A 26 0.94 0.73 14.94
N ASP A 27 0.50 1.96 15.15
CA ASP A 27 -0.82 2.31 15.65
C ASP A 27 -1.95 2.25 14.60
N ALA A 28 -1.65 1.89 13.34
CA ALA A 28 -2.66 1.76 12.32
C ALA A 28 -3.51 0.50 12.51
N ILE A 29 -4.83 0.66 12.53
CA ILE A 29 -5.81 -0.39 12.83
C ILE A 29 -6.01 -1.29 11.61
N LYS A 30 -6.01 -2.61 11.80
CA LYS A 30 -6.27 -3.59 10.72
C LYS A 30 -7.77 -3.83 10.56
N ALA A 31 -8.27 -3.77 9.33
CA ALA A 31 -9.67 -4.05 9.01
C ALA A 31 -9.83 -4.63 7.60
N LYS A 32 -11.01 -5.21 7.34
CA LYS A 32 -11.51 -5.47 5.99
C LYS A 32 -12.29 -4.25 5.54
N MET A 33 -11.98 -3.75 4.36
CA MET A 33 -12.53 -2.53 3.79
C MET A 33 -13.32 -2.86 2.53
N GLN A 34 -14.59 -2.47 2.49
CA GLN A 34 -15.38 -2.54 1.27
C GLN A 34 -15.00 -1.42 0.29
N PRO A 35 -15.32 -1.59 -1.01
CA PRO A 35 -15.21 -0.52 -2.00
C PRO A 35 -15.82 0.80 -1.51
N PRO A 36 -15.07 1.91 -1.55
CA PRO A 36 -15.62 3.22 -1.21
C PRO A 36 -16.79 3.60 -2.12
N GLN A 37 -17.88 4.09 -1.55
CA GLN A 37 -19.08 4.54 -2.27
C GLN A 37 -19.50 5.91 -1.74
N ASP A 38 -19.65 6.88 -2.64
CA ASP A 38 -20.04 8.27 -2.31
C ASP A 38 -19.22 8.91 -1.17
N GLY A 39 -17.92 8.57 -1.10
CA GLY A 39 -17.02 9.07 -0.07
C GLY A 39 -17.16 8.38 1.30
N LEU A 40 -17.98 7.34 1.41
CA LEU A 40 -18.12 6.47 2.57
C LEU A 40 -17.40 5.15 2.35
N VAL A 41 -16.94 4.54 3.45
CA VAL A 41 -16.18 3.30 3.45
C VAL A 41 -16.67 2.43 4.60
N GLU A 42 -17.10 1.22 4.27
CA GLU A 42 -17.55 0.25 5.27
C GLU A 42 -16.38 -0.63 5.74
N MET A 43 -16.24 -0.76 7.06
CA MET A 43 -15.23 -1.59 7.71
C MET A 43 -15.86 -2.44 8.81
N GLY A 44 -16.33 -3.63 8.43
CA GLY A 44 -17.07 -4.52 9.32
C GLY A 44 -18.41 -3.90 9.73
N LYS A 45 -18.54 -3.49 11.00
CA LYS A 45 -19.77 -2.87 11.54
C LYS A 45 -19.74 -1.34 11.53
N HIS A 46 -18.62 -0.74 11.14
CA HIS A 46 -18.44 0.71 11.14
C HIS A 46 -18.48 1.25 9.72
N VAL A 47 -19.01 2.46 9.58
CA VAL A 47 -18.97 3.22 8.33
C VAL A 47 -18.19 4.49 8.61
N PHE A 48 -17.14 4.72 7.83
CA PHE A 48 -16.29 5.90 7.94
C PHE A 48 -16.47 6.78 6.70
N ARG A 49 -16.37 8.09 6.88
CA ARG A 49 -16.24 9.02 5.77
C ARG A 49 -14.78 9.18 5.39
N LEU A 50 -14.47 9.30 4.11
CA LEU A 50 -13.13 9.70 3.65
C LEU A 50 -12.88 11.17 4.01
N ALA A 51 -11.79 11.40 4.73
CA ALA A 51 -11.37 12.75 5.08
C ALA A 51 -11.00 13.56 3.81
N PRO A 52 -11.12 14.89 3.83
CA PRO A 52 -10.53 15.74 2.80
C PRO A 52 -9.03 15.50 2.70
N GLY A 53 -8.55 15.06 1.53
CA GLY A 53 -7.14 14.69 1.35
C GLY A 53 -6.77 13.28 1.84
N ALA A 54 -7.76 12.40 2.04
CA ALA A 54 -7.50 11.01 2.37
C ALA A 54 -6.61 10.32 1.33
N HIS A 55 -5.61 9.57 1.80
CA HIS A 55 -4.70 8.82 0.94
C HIS A 55 -4.89 7.33 1.11
N ILE A 56 -5.27 6.65 0.03
CA ILE A 56 -5.28 5.19 -0.06
C ILE A 56 -4.03 4.74 -0.80
N ARG A 57 -3.25 3.85 -0.21
CA ARG A 57 -2.02 3.31 -0.81
C ARG A 57 -2.19 1.86 -1.23
N SER A 58 -1.89 1.55 -2.49
CA SER A 58 -1.81 0.18 -3.01
C SER A 58 -0.67 -0.58 -2.35
N THR A 59 -0.58 -1.90 -2.52
CA THR A 59 0.53 -2.74 -2.03
C THR A 59 1.91 -2.20 -2.41
N ASP A 60 2.07 -1.64 -3.61
CA ASP A 60 3.31 -1.01 -4.09
C ASP A 60 3.56 0.41 -3.55
N ASN A 61 2.83 0.82 -2.50
CA ASN A 61 2.91 2.14 -1.87
C ASN A 61 2.58 3.32 -2.80
N ARG A 62 1.80 3.08 -3.87
CA ARG A 62 1.32 4.13 -4.79
C ARG A 62 -0.05 4.64 -4.34
N ILE A 63 -0.36 5.89 -4.65
CA ILE A 63 -1.71 6.43 -4.39
C ILE A 63 -2.70 5.72 -5.32
N MET A 64 -3.75 5.15 -4.73
CA MET A 64 -4.85 4.50 -5.43
C MET A 64 -6.10 5.36 -5.25
N LEU A 65 -6.75 5.68 -6.35
CA LEU A 65 -8.00 6.43 -6.31
C LEU A 65 -9.12 5.52 -5.76
N PRO A 66 -10.08 6.06 -4.97
CA PRO A 66 -11.17 5.26 -4.40
C PRO A 66 -11.93 4.43 -5.44
N VAL A 67 -12.20 5.01 -6.62
CA VAL A 67 -12.91 4.36 -7.73
C VAL A 67 -12.21 3.12 -8.29
N MET A 68 -10.90 2.97 -8.06
CA MET A 68 -10.13 1.81 -8.52
C MET A 68 -10.35 0.58 -7.64
N ILE A 69 -10.94 0.74 -6.45
CA ILE A 69 -11.12 -0.33 -5.47
C ILE A 69 -12.48 -0.94 -5.71
N THR A 70 -12.51 -2.07 -6.41
CA THR A 70 -13.77 -2.72 -6.85
C THR A 70 -14.15 -3.94 -6.01
N SER A 71 -13.29 -4.36 -5.09
CA SER A 71 -13.50 -5.52 -4.22
C SER A 71 -13.02 -5.25 -2.79
N GLU A 72 -13.47 -6.09 -1.85
CA GLU A 72 -13.02 -6.06 -0.46
C GLU A 72 -11.48 -6.18 -0.38
N GLN A 73 -10.86 -5.30 0.42
CA GLN A 73 -9.42 -5.30 0.66
C GLN A 73 -9.12 -5.48 2.15
N VAL A 74 -8.02 -6.16 2.47
CA VAL A 74 -7.46 -6.13 3.84
C VAL A 74 -6.55 -4.91 3.94
N VAL A 75 -6.84 -4.03 4.88
CA VAL A 75 -6.14 -2.76 5.02
C VAL A 75 -5.65 -2.53 6.44
N ARG A 76 -4.70 -1.60 6.57
CA ARG A 76 -4.50 -0.85 7.80
C ARG A 76 -4.93 0.60 7.59
N TYR A 77 -5.44 1.25 8.62
CA TYR A 77 -5.91 2.62 8.51
C TYR A 77 -5.65 3.48 9.75
N LYS A 78 -5.73 4.80 9.55
CA LYS A 78 -5.78 5.81 10.60
C LYS A 78 -6.90 6.79 10.34
N LEU A 79 -7.51 7.24 11.43
CA LEU A 79 -8.49 8.31 11.43
C LEU A 79 -7.80 9.66 11.69
N ASP A 80 -8.39 10.75 11.22
CA ASP A 80 -8.01 12.10 11.63
C ASP A 80 -8.66 12.50 12.97
N ALA A 81 -8.47 13.76 13.36
CA ALA A 81 -9.02 14.32 14.60
C ALA A 81 -10.56 14.39 14.62
N ASN A 82 -11.23 14.35 13.46
CA ASN A 82 -12.69 14.34 13.35
C ASN A 82 -13.26 12.92 13.36
N GLY A 83 -12.40 11.90 13.32
CA GLY A 83 -12.80 10.50 13.19
C GLY A 83 -13.01 10.06 11.73
N ASP A 84 -12.62 10.90 10.76
CA ASP A 84 -12.72 10.57 9.33
C ASP A 84 -11.50 9.75 8.88
N LEU A 85 -11.70 8.89 7.88
CA LEU A 85 -10.68 8.02 7.33
C LEU A 85 -9.65 8.84 6.54
N TYR A 86 -8.46 9.04 7.12
CA TYR A 86 -7.43 9.92 6.56
C TYR A 86 -6.31 9.18 5.84
N ARG A 87 -5.93 8.00 6.32
CA ARG A 87 -4.85 7.22 5.68
C ARG A 87 -5.18 5.74 5.67
N VAL A 88 -5.01 5.11 4.52
CA VAL A 88 -5.28 3.69 4.29
C VAL A 88 -4.12 3.05 3.55
N TRP A 89 -3.73 1.86 3.96
CA TRP A 89 -2.74 1.02 3.29
C TRP A 89 -3.37 -0.33 2.98
N ILE A 90 -3.49 -0.67 1.69
CA ILE A 90 -3.93 -1.98 1.22
C ILE A 90 -2.78 -2.95 1.40
N LEU A 91 -2.99 -3.99 2.21
CA LEU A 91 -1.92 -4.90 2.61
C LEU A 91 -1.59 -5.91 1.52
N SER A 92 -0.30 -6.15 1.30
CA SER A 92 0.15 -7.33 0.56
C SER A 92 -0.04 -8.60 1.40
N PRO A 93 0.00 -9.80 0.79
CA PRO A 93 -0.07 -11.06 1.54
C PRO A 93 0.96 -11.13 2.68
N ASP A 94 2.21 -10.75 2.41
CA ASP A 94 3.29 -10.74 3.40
C ASP A 94 2.99 -9.78 4.58
N GLU A 95 2.35 -8.64 4.30
CA GLU A 95 1.95 -7.66 5.33
C GLU A 95 0.73 -8.13 6.15
N ILE A 96 -0.14 -8.97 5.58
CA ILE A 96 -1.30 -9.52 6.29
C ILE A 96 -0.85 -10.49 7.38
N ASP A 97 0.19 -11.28 7.14
CA ASP A 97 0.68 -12.27 8.09
C ASP A 97 1.46 -11.64 9.25
N LEU A 98 1.89 -10.38 9.10
CA LEU A 98 2.49 -9.65 10.20
C LEU A 98 1.43 -9.27 11.25
N PRO A 99 1.68 -9.57 12.53
CA PRO A 99 0.80 -9.11 13.60
C PRO A 99 0.78 -7.59 13.63
N ALA A 100 -0.38 -7.00 13.92
CA ALA A 100 -0.44 -5.60 14.26
C ALA A 100 0.51 -5.37 15.45
N PRO A 101 1.48 -4.45 15.35
CA PRO A 101 2.38 -4.19 16.46
C PRO A 101 1.56 -3.75 17.68
N LYS A 102 1.97 -4.26 18.85
CA LYS A 102 1.28 -4.05 20.11
C LYS A 102 1.20 -2.55 20.39
N GLN A 103 -0.01 -2.04 20.60
CA GLN A 103 -0.27 -0.69 21.07
C GLN A 103 0.26 -0.51 22.49
#